data_AF-A0A2V9PLX7-F1
#
_entry.id   AF-A0A2V9PLX7-F1
#
_cell.length_a   1.000
_cell.length_b   1.000
_cell.length_c   1.000
_cell.angle_alpha   90.00
_cell.angle_beta   90.00
_cell.angle_gamma   90.00
#
_symmetry.space_group_name_H-M   'P 1'
#
loop_
_entity.id
_entity.type
_entity.pdbx_description
1 polymer ?
#
loop_
_entity_poly.entity_id
_entity_poly.type
_entity_poly.pdbx_seq_one_letter_code
_entity_poly.pdbx_strand_id
1 'polypeptide(L)'
;MKRLLAIVVLMLVITCLAFGQQQTAPPPKPGPEVQRLGSLVGTWKTDTGEKVTYEWFDGGFSVVGHVENSGPEGKSTELRIITYDSDAKTYSQYRITSTGPGGTLTRGGTVNGNTRVWPLDGTECGESRKCRFKHR
;
A
#
# COMPACT_ATOMS: atom_id res chain seq x y z
N MET A 1 35.67 -2.40 52.10
CA MET A 1 34.21 -2.34 51.89
C MET A 1 33.75 -1.17 51.03
N LYS A 2 34.14 0.09 51.31
CA LYS A 2 33.76 1.26 50.47
C LYS A 2 34.14 1.16 48.97
N ARG A 3 35.31 0.57 48.66
CA ARG A 3 35.78 0.36 47.27
C ARG A 3 34.96 -0.69 46.51
N LEU A 4 34.55 -1.76 47.20
CA LEU A 4 33.69 -2.81 46.62
C LEU A 4 32.29 -2.28 46.33
N LEU A 5 31.74 -1.46 47.24
CA LEU A 5 30.44 -0.81 47.03
C LEU A 5 30.44 0.13 45.82
N ALA A 6 31.52 0.91 45.64
CA ALA A 6 31.66 1.83 44.52
C ALA A 6 31.73 1.10 43.17
N ILE A 7 32.41 -0.06 43.11
CA ILE A 7 32.50 -0.87 41.89
C ILE A 7 31.14 -1.48 41.53
N VAL A 8 30.39 -1.97 42.52
CA VAL A 8 29.05 -2.55 42.29
C VAL A 8 28.07 -1.49 41.79
N VAL A 9 28.08 -0.29 42.38
CA VAL A 9 27.26 0.83 41.92
C VAL A 9 27.64 1.25 40.50
N LEU A 10 28.94 1.30 40.19
CA LEU A 10 29.42 1.65 38.85
C LEU A 10 28.99 0.60 37.80
N MET A 11 29.04 -0.69 38.12
CA MET A 11 28.55 -1.74 37.22
C MET A 11 27.04 -1.66 36.98
N LEU A 12 26.24 -1.36 38.03
CA LEU A 12 24.79 -1.20 37.92
C LEU A 12 24.40 -0.03 37.00
N VAL A 13 25.13 1.09 37.08
CA VAL A 13 24.89 2.26 36.21
C VAL A 13 25.22 1.95 34.75
N ILE A 14 26.29 1.20 34.49
CA ILE A 14 26.68 0.80 33.12
C ILE A 14 25.64 -0.16 32.51
N THR A 15 25.09 -1.09 33.29
CA THR A 15 24.02 -1.98 32.80
C THR A 15 22.75 -1.21 32.47
N CYS A 16 22.33 -0.23 33.27
CA CYS A 16 21.14 0.58 32.98
C CYS A 16 21.28 1.41 31.69
N LEU A 17 22.50 1.88 31.36
CA LEU A 17 22.76 2.62 30.13
C LEU A 17 22.76 1.71 28.88
N ALA A 18 23.20 0.46 29.02
CA ALA A 18 23.23 -0.50 27.91
C ALA A 18 21.84 -1.02 27.53
N PHE A 19 20.91 -1.18 28.48
CA PHE A 19 19.53 -1.61 28.20
C PHE A 19 18.59 -0.46 27.76
N GLY A 20 18.96 0.80 28.00
CA GLY A 20 18.18 1.97 27.57
C GLY A 20 18.29 2.29 26.08
N GLN A 21 19.33 1.78 25.40
CA GLN A 21 19.42 1.85 23.94
C GLN A 21 18.75 0.62 23.33
N GLN A 22 17.42 0.64 23.30
CA GLN A 22 16.69 -0.23 22.40
C GLN A 22 17.15 0.12 20.98
N GLN A 23 18.00 -0.71 20.39
CA GLN A 23 18.41 -0.57 19.00
C GLN A 23 17.13 -0.71 18.17
N THR A 24 16.53 0.42 17.83
CA THR A 24 15.40 0.45 16.90
C THR A 24 15.92 -0.15 15.61
N ALA A 25 15.43 -1.34 15.25
CA ALA A 25 15.74 -1.91 13.96
C ALA A 25 15.45 -0.85 12.90
N PRO A 26 16.31 -0.70 11.86
CA PRO A 26 16.03 0.23 10.79
C PRO A 26 14.62 -0.02 10.26
N PRO A 27 13.85 1.03 9.92
CA PRO A 27 12.53 0.83 9.35
C PRO A 27 12.62 -0.13 8.16
N PRO A 28 11.66 -1.07 8.03
CA PRO A 28 11.72 -2.07 6.98
C PRO A 28 11.80 -1.38 5.62
N LYS A 29 12.70 -1.87 4.75
CA LYS A 29 12.88 -1.32 3.41
C LYS A 29 11.95 -2.01 2.42
N PRO A 30 11.19 -1.28 1.58
CA PRO A 30 10.37 -1.86 0.53
C PRO A 30 11.16 -2.75 -0.43
N GLY A 31 10.70 -3.98 -0.63
CA GLY A 31 11.24 -4.91 -1.62
C GLY A 31 10.86 -4.53 -3.06
N PRO A 32 11.41 -5.21 -4.09
CA PRO A 32 11.19 -4.88 -5.49
C PRO A 32 9.71 -4.87 -5.91
N GLU A 33 8.92 -5.82 -5.42
CA GLU A 33 7.49 -5.92 -5.74
C GLU A 33 6.68 -4.74 -5.21
N VAL A 34 7.05 -4.23 -4.02
CA VAL A 34 6.46 -3.02 -3.46
C VAL A 34 6.89 -1.79 -4.26
N GLN A 35 8.16 -1.70 -4.67
CA GLN A 35 8.65 -0.59 -5.49
C GLN A 35 7.94 -0.50 -6.85
N ARG A 36 7.52 -1.63 -7.44
CA ARG A 36 6.73 -1.64 -8.69
C ARG A 36 5.40 -0.90 -8.55
N LEU A 37 4.81 -0.81 -7.36
CA LEU A 37 3.61 0.00 -7.11
C LEU A 37 3.83 1.48 -7.43
N GLY A 38 5.07 1.96 -7.38
CA GLY A 38 5.42 3.34 -7.75
C GLY A 38 5.03 3.70 -9.18
N SER A 39 4.94 2.72 -10.09
CA SER A 39 4.44 2.95 -11.46
C SER A 39 2.96 3.34 -11.53
N LEU A 40 2.21 3.14 -10.44
CA LEU A 40 0.80 3.51 -10.33
C LEU A 40 0.62 4.95 -9.85
N VAL A 41 1.61 5.54 -9.17
CA VAL A 41 1.52 6.87 -8.58
C VAL A 41 1.31 7.91 -9.67
N GLY A 42 0.35 8.80 -9.47
CA GLY A 42 -0.05 9.80 -10.45
C GLY A 42 -1.55 9.83 -10.70
N THR A 43 -1.97 10.68 -11.63
CA THR A 43 -3.37 10.82 -12.03
C THR A 43 -3.62 10.13 -13.37
N TRP A 44 -4.66 9.31 -13.39
CA TRP A 44 -5.08 8.51 -14.53
C TRP A 44 -6.52 8.81 -14.88
N LYS A 45 -6.83 8.71 -16.17
CA LYS A 45 -8.20 8.76 -16.67
C LYS A 45 -8.43 7.59 -17.62
N THR A 46 -9.56 6.91 -17.48
CA THR A 46 -10.02 5.91 -18.43
C THR A 46 -10.91 6.56 -19.48
N ASP A 47 -11.03 5.90 -20.63
CA ASP A 47 -11.99 6.30 -21.66
C ASP A 47 -13.45 6.13 -21.19
N THR A 48 -13.69 5.37 -20.12
CA THR A 48 -15.00 5.14 -19.50
C THR A 48 -15.41 6.22 -18.50
N GLY A 49 -14.56 7.24 -18.27
CA GLY A 49 -14.86 8.35 -17.37
C GLY A 49 -14.48 8.13 -15.90
N GLU A 50 -13.72 7.07 -15.59
CA GLU A 50 -13.05 6.92 -14.29
C GLU A 50 -11.84 7.86 -14.27
N LYS A 51 -11.73 8.68 -13.24
CA LYS A 51 -10.50 9.40 -12.90
C LYS A 51 -10.00 8.85 -11.58
N VAL A 52 -8.73 8.45 -11.54
CA VAL A 52 -8.09 7.97 -10.32
C VAL A 52 -6.77 8.67 -10.08
N THR A 53 -6.57 9.14 -8.85
CA THR A 53 -5.29 9.69 -8.40
C THR A 53 -4.69 8.74 -7.38
N TYR A 54 -3.54 8.17 -7.69
CA TYR A 54 -2.78 7.35 -6.76
C TYR A 54 -1.64 8.15 -6.12
N GLU A 55 -1.48 7.96 -4.82
CA GLU A 55 -0.38 8.48 -4.02
C GLU A 55 0.21 7.39 -3.13
N TRP A 56 1.44 7.58 -2.68
CA TRP A 56 2.02 6.72 -1.67
C TRP A 56 1.29 6.88 -0.35
N PHE A 57 0.96 5.77 0.30
CA PHE A 57 0.64 5.78 1.71
C PHE A 57 1.91 5.95 2.54
N ASP A 58 1.77 6.57 3.71
CA ASP A 58 2.88 6.72 4.64
C ASP A 58 3.54 5.37 4.94
N GLY A 59 4.87 5.38 4.92
CA GLY A 59 5.70 4.18 5.03
C GLY A 59 6.09 3.54 3.68
N GLY A 60 5.46 3.91 2.55
CA GLY A 60 5.93 3.50 1.22
C GLY A 60 5.71 2.03 0.88
N PHE A 61 4.76 1.36 1.55
CA PHE A 61 4.43 -0.05 1.33
C PHE A 61 3.17 -0.28 0.51
N SER A 62 2.33 0.74 0.41
CA SER A 62 1.05 0.68 -0.29
C SER A 62 0.80 2.00 -1.01
N VAL A 63 -0.02 1.95 -2.05
CA VAL A 63 -0.55 3.16 -2.69
C VAL A 63 -2.03 3.27 -2.43
N VAL A 64 -2.51 4.50 -2.25
CA VAL A 64 -3.92 4.83 -2.06
C VAL A 64 -4.40 5.57 -3.30
N GLY A 65 -5.50 5.10 -3.86
CA GLY A 65 -6.19 5.65 -5.01
C GLY A 65 -7.48 6.32 -4.59
N HIS A 66 -7.64 7.59 -4.97
CA HIS A 66 -8.89 8.32 -4.89
C HIS A 66 -9.56 8.28 -6.26
N VAL A 67 -10.72 7.62 -6.32
CA VAL A 67 -11.44 7.36 -7.58
C VAL A 67 -12.68 8.23 -7.64
N GLU A 68 -12.85 8.92 -8.76
CA GLU A 68 -14.04 9.68 -9.14
C GLU A 68 -14.62 9.06 -10.42
N ASN A 69 -15.86 8.62 -10.36
CA ASN A 69 -16.60 8.11 -11.52
C ASN A 69 -17.72 9.09 -11.90
N SER A 70 -17.88 9.32 -13.20
CA SER A 70 -18.94 10.17 -13.76
C SER A 70 -19.62 9.48 -14.95
N GLY A 71 -19.84 8.17 -14.82
CA GLY A 71 -20.45 7.33 -15.86
C GLY A 71 -21.97 7.45 -15.93
N PRO A 72 -22.61 6.73 -16.88
CA PRO A 72 -24.07 6.72 -17.06
C PRO A 72 -24.86 6.31 -15.80
N GLU A 73 -24.26 5.49 -14.94
CA GLU A 73 -24.86 5.02 -13.68
C GLU A 73 -24.86 6.08 -12.56
N GLY A 74 -24.28 7.26 -12.81
CA GLY A 74 -24.22 8.38 -11.88
C GLY A 74 -22.82 8.64 -11.34
N LYS A 75 -22.74 9.60 -10.42
CA LYS A 75 -21.48 9.98 -9.76
C LYS A 75 -21.23 9.04 -8.58
N SER A 76 -20.03 8.49 -8.49
CA SER A 76 -19.57 7.75 -7.32
C SER A 76 -18.12 8.06 -7.01
N THR A 77 -17.76 7.87 -5.74
CA THR A 77 -16.38 7.95 -5.28
C THR A 77 -15.95 6.64 -4.66
N GLU A 78 -14.67 6.33 -4.77
CA GLU A 78 -14.08 5.14 -4.18
C GLU A 78 -12.68 5.42 -3.61
N LEU A 79 -12.37 4.74 -2.50
CA LEU A 79 -11.01 4.63 -1.99
C LEU A 79 -10.48 3.24 -2.33
N ARG A 80 -9.31 3.20 -2.95
CA ARG A 80 -8.67 1.96 -3.41
C ARG A 80 -7.27 1.86 -2.83
N ILE A 81 -6.99 0.81 -2.07
CA ILE A 81 -5.66 0.56 -1.48
C ILE A 81 -5.04 -0.61 -2.22
N ILE A 82 -3.84 -0.42 -2.76
CA ILE A 82 -3.09 -1.48 -3.44
C ILE A 82 -1.81 -1.75 -2.65
N THR A 83 -1.58 -3.02 -2.35
CA THR A 83 -0.42 -3.48 -1.58
C THR A 83 0.12 -4.79 -2.14
N TYR A 84 1.34 -5.16 -1.74
CA TYR A 84 1.94 -6.45 -2.05
C TYR A 84 1.96 -7.31 -0.80
N ASP A 85 1.33 -8.48 -0.87
CA ASP A 85 1.37 -9.50 0.17
C ASP A 85 2.59 -10.40 -0.06
N SER A 86 3.57 -10.32 0.86
CA SER A 86 4.81 -11.09 0.76
C SER A 86 4.63 -12.58 0.98
N ASP A 87 3.64 -12.97 1.79
CA ASP A 87 3.40 -14.36 2.15
C ASP A 87 2.72 -15.10 1.00
N ALA A 88 1.69 -14.47 0.44
CA ALA A 88 0.98 -14.97 -0.73
C ALA A 88 1.67 -14.64 -2.07
N LYS A 89 2.76 -13.87 -2.03
CA LYS A 89 3.55 -13.43 -3.18
C LYS A 89 2.69 -12.82 -4.29
N THR A 90 1.76 -11.95 -3.92
CA THR A 90 0.77 -11.40 -4.86
C THR A 90 0.35 -9.99 -4.48
N TYR A 91 -0.14 -9.22 -5.46
CA TYR A 91 -0.77 -7.95 -5.18
C TYR A 91 -2.20 -8.16 -4.66
N SER A 92 -2.59 -7.29 -3.74
CA SER A 92 -3.93 -7.23 -3.17
C SER A 92 -4.50 -5.82 -3.31
N GLN A 93 -5.81 -5.75 -3.47
CA GLN A 93 -6.57 -4.51 -3.63
C GLN A 93 -7.74 -4.50 -2.66
N TYR A 94 -7.84 -3.46 -1.85
CA TYR A 94 -9.01 -3.19 -1.02
C TYR A 94 -9.75 -1.97 -1.52
N ARG A 95 -11.08 -2.04 -1.62
CA ARG A 95 -11.92 -0.98 -2.17
C ARG A 95 -13.12 -0.70 -1.30
N ILE A 96 -13.48 0.58 -1.16
CA ILE A 96 -14.75 1.03 -0.59
C ILE A 96 -15.39 2.05 -1.54
N THR A 97 -16.71 1.99 -1.72
CA THR A 97 -17.45 2.86 -2.65
C THR A 97 -18.55 3.64 -1.94
N SER A 98 -18.88 4.82 -2.45
CA SER A 98 -19.98 5.66 -1.95
C SER A 98 -21.38 5.11 -2.25
N THR A 99 -21.51 4.10 -3.11
CA THR A 99 -22.80 3.63 -3.65
C THR A 99 -23.22 2.23 -3.21
N GLY A 100 -22.41 1.53 -2.40
CA GLY A 100 -22.66 0.14 -2.03
C GLY A 100 -22.24 -0.19 -0.60
N PRO A 101 -22.77 -1.29 -0.04
CA PRO A 101 -22.42 -1.69 1.32
C PRO A 101 -21.01 -2.31 1.38
N GLY A 102 -20.20 -1.84 2.33
CA GLY A 102 -18.95 -2.48 2.74
C GLY A 102 -17.76 -2.31 1.78
N GLY A 103 -16.64 -2.93 2.17
CA GLY A 103 -15.43 -2.95 1.37
C GLY A 103 -15.15 -4.32 0.75
N THR A 104 -14.49 -4.32 -0.41
CA THR A 104 -14.13 -5.53 -1.16
C THR A 104 -12.62 -5.73 -1.13
N LEU A 105 -12.17 -6.94 -0.79
CA LEU A 105 -10.77 -7.35 -0.88
C LEU A 105 -10.57 -8.32 -2.05
N THR A 106 -9.72 -7.95 -3.00
CA THR A 106 -9.31 -8.76 -4.15
C THR A 106 -7.84 -9.13 -4.00
N ARG A 107 -7.50 -10.40 -4.23
CA ARG A 107 -6.12 -10.91 -4.23
C ARG A 107 -5.79 -11.46 -5.61
N GLY A 108 -4.52 -11.65 -5.93
CA GLY A 108 -4.12 -12.23 -7.22
C GLY A 108 -3.84 -11.20 -8.32
N GLY A 109 -3.61 -9.93 -7.94
CA GLY A 109 -3.31 -8.89 -8.92
C GLY A 109 -1.95 -9.04 -9.56
N THR A 110 -1.79 -8.39 -10.72
CA THR A 110 -0.50 -8.18 -11.38
C THR A 110 -0.30 -6.70 -11.65
N VAL A 111 0.93 -6.22 -11.45
CA VAL A 111 1.35 -4.84 -11.74
C VAL A 111 2.59 -4.91 -12.62
N ASN A 112 2.48 -4.38 -13.84
CA ASN A 112 3.59 -4.28 -14.78
C ASN A 112 3.55 -2.93 -15.49
N GLY A 113 4.36 -1.98 -15.00
CA GLY A 113 4.30 -0.59 -15.41
C GLY A 113 2.89 -0.04 -15.28
N ASN A 114 2.37 0.53 -16.37
CA ASN A 114 1.05 1.15 -16.41
C ASN A 114 -0.10 0.14 -16.59
N THR A 115 0.21 -1.16 -16.67
CA THR A 115 -0.79 -2.23 -16.84
C THR A 115 -1.02 -2.93 -15.50
N ARG A 116 -2.29 -3.02 -15.13
CA ARG A 116 -2.76 -3.78 -13.96
C ARG A 116 -3.88 -4.73 -14.37
N VAL A 117 -3.88 -5.91 -13.79
CA VAL A 117 -4.92 -6.94 -14.01
C VAL A 117 -5.27 -7.56 -12.67
N TRP A 118 -6.56 -7.61 -12.36
CA TRP A 118 -7.10 -8.26 -11.19
C TRP A 118 -8.05 -9.39 -11.59
N PRO A 119 -8.10 -10.51 -10.86
CA PRO A 119 -8.92 -11.66 -11.23
C PRO A 119 -10.44 -11.42 -11.17
N LEU A 120 -10.90 -10.29 -10.62
CA LEU A 120 -12.32 -9.87 -10.64
C LEU A 120 -12.67 -8.90 -11.78
N ASP A 121 -11.73 -8.56 -12.67
CA ASP A 121 -11.95 -7.66 -13.82
C ASP A 121 -12.87 -8.28 -14.92
N GLY A 122 -13.68 -9.28 -14.58
CA GLY A 122 -14.68 -9.89 -15.47
C GLY A 122 -15.93 -9.01 -15.69
N THR A 123 -16.19 -8.03 -14.81
CA THR A 123 -17.42 -7.23 -14.84
C THR A 123 -17.23 -5.72 -14.84
N GLU A 124 -16.05 -5.18 -14.52
CA GLU A 124 -15.87 -3.70 -14.47
C GLU A 124 -15.55 -3.07 -15.83
N CYS A 125 -15.00 -3.83 -16.78
CA CYS A 125 -14.65 -3.34 -18.12
C CYS A 125 -15.50 -3.96 -19.25
N GLY A 126 -16.63 -4.60 -18.94
CA GLY A 126 -17.56 -5.22 -19.90
C GLY A 126 -16.86 -6.18 -20.86
N GLU A 127 -16.84 -7.47 -20.53
CA GLU A 127 -16.17 -8.52 -21.31
C GLU A 127 -14.72 -8.19 -21.72
N SER A 128 -13.75 -8.64 -20.92
CA SER A 128 -12.38 -8.93 -21.39
C SER A 128 -11.57 -7.78 -22.04
N ARG A 129 -12.01 -6.52 -21.96
CA ARG A 129 -11.20 -5.39 -22.45
C ARG A 129 -10.26 -4.92 -21.35
N LYS A 130 -9.02 -5.41 -21.40
CA LYS A 130 -7.86 -4.91 -20.64
C LYS A 130 -7.95 -3.38 -20.53
N CYS A 131 -8.29 -2.86 -19.35
CA CYS A 131 -8.45 -1.43 -19.17
C CYS A 131 -7.06 -0.79 -19.36
N ARG A 132 -6.85 -0.07 -20.48
CA ARG A 132 -5.57 0.58 -20.78
C ARG A 132 -5.56 1.96 -20.12
N PHE A 133 -4.88 2.08 -18.98
CA PHE A 133 -4.69 3.35 -18.31
C PHE A 133 -3.60 4.16 -19.04
N LYS A 134 -3.94 5.36 -19.51
CA LYS A 134 -2.97 6.31 -20.09
C LYS A 134 -2.50 7.27 -18.99
N HIS A 135 -1.17 7.36 -18.81
CA HIS A 135 -0.55 8.34 -17.92
C HIS A 135 -0.72 9.72 -18.56
N ARG A 136 -1.09 10.73 -17.76
CA ARG A 136 -1.16 12.13 -18.21
C ARG A 136 0.07 12.90 -17.77
#